data_AF-X6LJ09-F1
#
_entry.id   AF-X6LJ09-F1
#
_cell.length_a   1.000
_cell.length_b   1.000
_cell.length_c   1.000
_cell.angle_alpha   90.00
_cell.angle_beta   90.00
_cell.angle_gamma   90.00
#
_symmetry.space_group_name_H-M   'P 1'
#
loop_
_entity.id
_entity.type
_entity.pdbx_description
1 polymer ?
#
loop_
_entity_poly.entity_id
_entity_poly.type
_entity_poly.pdbx_seq_one_letter_code
_entity_poly.pdbx_strand_id
1 'polypeptide(L)'
;MNVKFCFQYLHFSAWNAKVESEDEDTQMILLTWTEYDEYIQQTMQISATWNHTIDLNVIYFVLKYCTKENIYHANKVLLEFEQWKSRDNKEQKYKERIKEFLERRCCNHGINLLFIFLEEKRELLSHTALELIPFFTIKVGFPFVKNDYHFYQLLPF
;
A
#
# COMPACT_ATOMS: atom_id res chain seq x y z
N MET A 1 -21.52 -15.53 -5.97
CA MET A 1 -20.87 -16.67 -5.28
C MET A 1 -19.50 -16.18 -4.83
N ASN A 2 -19.18 -16.22 -3.52
CA ASN A 2 -17.85 -15.83 -3.04
C ASN A 2 -16.99 -17.08 -2.94
N VAL A 3 -15.93 -17.15 -3.74
CA VAL A 3 -14.98 -18.27 -3.74
C VAL A 3 -13.69 -17.76 -3.12
N LYS A 4 -13.13 -18.50 -2.16
CA LYS A 4 -11.80 -18.20 -1.60
C LYS A 4 -10.77 -19.05 -2.33
N PHE A 5 -9.79 -18.39 -2.93
CA PHE A 5 -8.64 -19.06 -3.52
C PHE A 5 -7.47 -19.02 -2.53
N CYS A 6 -6.95 -20.18 -2.19
CA CYS A 6 -5.73 -20.33 -1.39
C CYS A 6 -4.61 -20.83 -2.29
N PHE A 7 -3.59 -20.02 -2.53
CA PHE A 7 -2.38 -20.47 -3.20
C PHE A 7 -1.52 -21.27 -2.22
N GLN A 8 -1.37 -22.59 -2.48
CA GLN A 8 -0.74 -23.55 -1.58
C GLN A 8 0.76 -23.33 -1.28
N TYR A 9 1.42 -22.37 -1.94
CA TYR A 9 2.86 -22.14 -1.74
C TYR A 9 3.24 -21.08 -0.69
N LEU A 10 2.28 -20.30 -0.18
CA LEU A 10 2.49 -19.47 1.00
C LEU A 10 1.23 -19.48 1.86
N HIS A 11 1.35 -20.08 3.05
CA HIS A 11 0.30 -20.26 4.05
C HIS A 11 -0.24 -18.92 4.65
N PHE A 12 0.01 -17.77 4.01
CA PHE A 12 -0.13 -16.43 4.57
C PHE A 12 -1.08 -15.50 3.82
N SER A 13 -1.55 -15.85 2.62
CA SER A 13 -2.32 -14.91 1.79
C SER A 13 -3.57 -15.57 1.20
N ALA A 14 -4.68 -15.48 1.92
CA ALA A 14 -6.00 -15.78 1.37
C ALA A 14 -6.43 -14.64 0.42
N TRP A 15 -7.08 -15.01 -0.69
CA TRP A 15 -7.66 -14.05 -1.61
C TRP A 15 -9.17 -14.26 -1.68
N ASN A 16 -9.92 -13.17 -1.61
CA ASN A 16 -11.34 -13.13 -1.91
C ASN A 16 -11.50 -12.98 -3.43
N ALA A 17 -12.35 -13.81 -4.04
CA ALA A 17 -12.73 -13.65 -5.43
C ALA A 17 -14.21 -13.27 -5.55
N LYS A 18 -14.47 -12.26 -6.38
CA LYS A 18 -15.82 -11.78 -6.68
C LYS A 18 -15.96 -11.60 -8.19
N VAL A 19 -17.04 -12.10 -8.77
CA VAL A 19 -17.39 -11.79 -10.17
C VAL A 19 -17.84 -10.33 -10.25
N GLU A 20 -17.16 -9.53 -11.07
CA GLU A 20 -17.50 -8.13 -11.31
C GLU A 20 -18.52 -7.98 -12.44
N SER A 21 -18.29 -8.71 -13.53
CA SER A 21 -19.16 -8.75 -14.70
C SER A 21 -18.96 -10.07 -15.44
N GLU A 22 -19.99 -10.45 -16.19
CA GLU A 22 -20.01 -11.67 -16.97
C GLU A 22 -20.88 -11.43 -18.21
N ASP A 23 -20.38 -11.81 -19.37
CA ASP A 23 -21.10 -11.87 -20.63
C ASP A 23 -21.07 -13.30 -21.20
N GLU A 24 -21.55 -13.52 -22.43
CA GLU A 24 -21.61 -14.87 -23.03
C GLU A 24 -20.22 -15.54 -23.19
N ASP A 25 -19.17 -14.74 -23.36
CA ASP A 25 -17.83 -15.22 -23.71
C ASP A 25 -16.78 -14.95 -22.61
N THR A 26 -17.06 -14.03 -21.67
CA THR A 26 -16.08 -13.51 -20.71
C THR A 26 -16.65 -13.36 -19.31
N GLN A 27 -15.84 -13.71 -18.31
CA GLN A 27 -16.10 -13.40 -16.90
C GLN A 27 -14.94 -12.59 -16.32
N MET A 28 -15.25 -11.41 -15.76
CA MET A 28 -14.28 -10.61 -15.02
C MET A 28 -14.36 -10.93 -13.53
N ILE A 29 -13.24 -11.34 -12.95
CA ILE A 29 -13.12 -11.70 -11.53
C ILE A 29 -12.20 -10.71 -10.84
N LEU A 30 -12.73 -10.01 -9.83
CA LEU A 30 -11.96 -9.26 -8.86
C LEU A 30 -11.30 -10.21 -7.88
N LEU A 31 -9.99 -10.10 -7.72
CA LEU A 31 -9.27 -10.73 -6.62
C LEU A 31 -8.83 -9.64 -5.64
N THR A 32 -9.29 -9.72 -4.39
CA THR A 32 -8.79 -8.89 -3.30
C THR A 32 -8.04 -9.75 -2.29
N TRP A 33 -6.88 -9.29 -1.85
CA TRP A 33 -6.16 -9.95 -0.77
C TRP A 33 -6.98 -9.79 0.52
N THR A 34 -7.34 -10.90 1.17
CA THR A 34 -8.33 -10.90 2.26
C THR A 34 -7.97 -9.93 3.37
N GLU A 35 -6.70 -9.88 3.77
CA GLU A 35 -6.26 -8.97 4.83
C GLU A 35 -6.35 -7.51 4.39
N TYR A 36 -6.15 -7.20 3.11
CA TYR A 36 -6.32 -5.85 2.61
C TYR A 36 -7.80 -5.43 2.55
N ASP A 37 -8.67 -6.36 2.14
CA ASP A 37 -10.12 -6.15 2.00
C ASP A 37 -10.75 -5.62 3.30
N GLU A 38 -10.20 -6.01 4.45
CA GLU A 38 -10.61 -5.53 5.78
C GLU A 38 -10.34 -4.03 5.99
N TYR A 39 -9.32 -3.46 5.34
CA TYR A 39 -8.91 -2.06 5.50
C TYR A 39 -9.30 -1.15 4.34
N ILE A 40 -9.95 -1.68 3.31
CA ILE A 40 -10.21 -0.94 2.07
C ILE A 40 -11.05 0.32 2.31
N GLN A 41 -12.07 0.23 3.17
CA GLN A 41 -12.98 1.33 3.47
C GLN A 41 -12.25 2.47 4.18
N GLN A 42 -11.47 2.15 5.21
CA GLN A 42 -10.70 3.13 5.97
C GLN A 42 -9.61 3.77 5.09
N THR A 43 -8.97 2.96 4.24
CA THR A 43 -7.97 3.44 3.28
C THR A 43 -8.57 4.43 2.29
N MET A 44 -9.75 4.13 1.75
CA MET A 44 -10.47 5.02 0.83
C MET A 44 -10.95 6.31 1.53
N GLN A 45 -11.45 6.22 2.76
CA GLN A 45 -11.84 7.39 3.55
C GLN A 45 -10.66 8.35 3.79
N ILE A 46 -9.50 7.81 4.18
CA ILE A 46 -8.28 8.60 4.34
C ILE A 46 -7.87 9.17 2.97
N SER A 47 -7.87 8.36 1.91
CA SER A 47 -7.53 8.81 0.56
C SER A 47 -8.38 10.01 0.12
N ALA A 48 -9.69 9.96 0.33
CA ALA A 48 -10.60 11.07 0.03
C ALA A 48 -10.29 12.33 0.85
N THR A 49 -9.94 12.18 2.13
CA THR A 49 -9.51 13.30 3.00
C THR A 49 -8.27 14.00 2.44
N TRP A 50 -7.36 13.24 1.82
CA TRP A 50 -6.15 13.74 1.16
C TRP A 50 -6.34 14.03 -0.34
N ASN A 51 -7.59 14.09 -0.81
CA ASN A 51 -7.94 14.36 -2.21
C ASN A 51 -7.23 13.41 -3.20
N HIS A 52 -7.04 12.15 -2.79
CA HIS A 52 -6.35 11.08 -3.51
C HIS A 52 -4.88 11.35 -3.86
N THR A 53 -4.24 12.30 -3.19
CA THR A 53 -2.83 12.67 -3.46
C THR A 53 -1.82 11.67 -2.92
N ILE A 54 -2.23 10.81 -1.98
CA ILE A 54 -1.37 9.80 -1.34
C ILE A 54 -1.67 8.41 -1.94
N ASP A 55 -0.60 7.64 -2.17
CA ASP A 55 -0.64 6.25 -2.62
C ASP A 55 -1.46 5.38 -1.64
N LEU A 56 -2.40 4.58 -2.16
CA LEU A 56 -3.27 3.74 -1.33
C LEU A 56 -2.49 2.69 -0.54
N ASN A 57 -1.40 2.14 -1.08
CA ASN A 57 -0.51 1.23 -0.35
C ASN A 57 0.16 1.94 0.83
N VAL A 58 0.54 3.22 0.67
CA VAL A 58 1.13 4.02 1.76
C VAL A 58 0.12 4.22 2.88
N ILE A 59 -1.11 4.62 2.53
CA ILE A 59 -2.19 4.80 3.51
C ILE A 59 -2.45 3.49 4.27
N TYR A 60 -2.63 2.40 3.53
CA TYR A 60 -2.85 1.08 4.12
C TYR A 60 -1.71 0.66 5.04
N PHE A 61 -0.47 0.82 4.59
CA PHE A 61 0.70 0.45 5.39
C PHE A 61 0.75 1.24 6.69
N VAL A 62 0.55 2.56 6.64
CA VAL A 62 0.54 3.42 7.83
C VAL A 62 -0.58 3.01 8.77
N LEU A 63 -1.80 2.83 8.24
CA LEU A 63 -2.97 2.47 9.04
C LEU A 63 -2.75 1.15 9.80
N LYS A 64 -2.24 0.14 9.10
CA LYS A 64 -2.09 -1.21 9.66
C LYS A 64 -0.84 -1.34 10.53
N TYR A 65 0.31 -0.91 10.03
CA TYR A 65 1.60 -1.21 10.66
C TYR A 65 2.14 -0.09 11.55
N CYS A 66 1.74 1.17 11.31
CA CYS A 66 2.25 2.30 12.10
C CYS A 66 1.28 2.71 13.22
N THR A 67 -0.04 2.57 13.02
CA THR A 67 -1.01 3.24 13.90
C THR A 67 -2.03 2.34 14.57
N LYS A 68 -1.90 1.01 14.43
CA LYS A 68 -2.84 0.02 14.99
C LYS A 68 -4.28 0.37 14.63
N GLU A 69 -4.51 0.67 13.35
CA GLU A 69 -5.84 0.86 12.76
C GLU A 69 -6.56 2.15 13.21
N ASN A 70 -5.84 3.06 13.88
CA ASN A 70 -6.40 4.34 14.29
C ASN A 70 -6.26 5.39 13.17
N ILE A 71 -7.41 5.80 12.60
CA ILE A 71 -7.49 6.78 11.50
C ILE A 71 -6.91 8.14 11.89
N TYR A 72 -7.16 8.62 13.12
CA TYR A 72 -6.64 9.91 13.58
C TYR A 72 -5.10 9.89 13.63
N HIS A 73 -4.53 8.84 14.21
CA HIS A 73 -3.07 8.65 14.21
C HIS A 73 -2.51 8.45 12.81
N ALA A 74 -3.22 7.72 11.93
CA ALA A 74 -2.79 7.51 10.54
C ALA A 74 -2.67 8.86 9.82
N ASN A 75 -3.67 9.73 9.93
CA ASN A 75 -3.62 11.07 9.36
C ASN A 75 -2.47 11.91 9.91
N LYS A 76 -2.15 11.78 11.20
CA LYS A 76 -1.00 12.49 11.79
C LYS A 76 0.33 12.03 11.18
N VAL A 77 0.53 10.71 11.06
CA VAL A 77 1.74 10.14 10.43
C VAL A 77 1.83 10.54 8.95
N LEU A 78 0.72 10.48 8.21
CA LEU A 78 0.66 10.90 6.81
C LEU A 78 0.96 12.40 6.64
N LEU A 79 0.46 13.25 7.54
CA LEU A 79 0.79 14.68 7.53
C LEU A 79 2.29 14.91 7.75
N GLU A 80 2.89 14.24 8.73
CA GLU A 80 4.34 14.33 8.97
C GLU A 80 5.14 13.82 7.76
N PHE A 81 4.67 12.76 7.10
CA PHE A 81 5.28 12.21 5.90
C PHE A 81 5.20 13.18 4.70
N GLU A 82 4.05 13.79 4.42
CA GLU A 82 3.90 14.80 3.36
C GLU A 82 4.76 16.05 3.62
N GLN A 83 4.81 16.50 4.88
CA GLN A 83 5.70 17.59 5.29
C GLN A 83 7.17 17.23 5.14
N TRP A 84 7.54 15.98 5.41
CA TRP A 84 8.91 15.50 5.21
C TRP A 84 9.29 15.46 3.73
N LYS A 85 8.39 14.98 2.85
CA LYS A 85 8.64 14.95 1.39
C LYS A 85 8.90 16.34 0.81
N SER A 86 8.23 17.36 1.34
CA SER A 86 8.35 18.75 0.86
C SER A 86 9.57 19.51 1.38
N ARG A 87 10.34 18.95 2.33
CA ARG A 87 11.54 19.59 2.89
C ARG A 87 12.82 19.17 2.17
N ASP A 88 13.80 20.07 2.15
CA ASP A 88 15.25 19.83 2.00
C ASP A 88 15.67 18.81 0.93
N ASN A 89 15.18 18.96 -0.30
CA ASN A 89 15.67 18.18 -1.45
C ASN A 89 15.63 16.65 -1.19
N LYS A 90 14.72 16.17 -0.33
CA LYS A 90 14.63 14.75 0.08
C LYS A 90 14.30 13.84 -1.09
N GLU A 91 13.55 14.37 -2.05
CA GLU A 91 13.31 13.72 -3.33
C GLU A 91 14.62 13.47 -4.11
N GLN A 92 15.63 14.32 -3.97
CA GLN A 92 16.96 14.12 -4.57
C GLN A 92 17.72 12.98 -3.88
N LYS A 93 17.71 12.89 -2.55
CA LYS A 93 18.26 11.73 -1.82
C LYS A 93 17.56 10.43 -2.20
N TYR A 94 16.25 10.49 -2.48
CA TYR A 94 15.52 9.34 -3.00
C TYR A 94 15.99 8.94 -4.40
N LYS A 95 16.18 9.93 -5.31
CA LYS A 95 16.70 9.67 -6.66
C LYS A 95 18.07 9.00 -6.65
N GLU A 96 18.90 9.26 -5.63
CA GLU A 96 20.21 8.59 -5.46
C GLU A 96 20.05 7.11 -5.08
N ARG A 97 19.05 6.76 -4.26
CA ARG A 97 18.82 5.38 -3.79
C ARG A 97 17.84 4.58 -4.64
N ILE A 98 17.15 5.19 -5.60
CA ILE A 98 16.07 4.55 -6.39
C ILE A 98 16.54 3.27 -7.09
N LYS A 99 17.79 3.27 -7.58
CA LYS A 99 18.37 2.12 -8.28
C LYS A 99 18.44 0.89 -7.38
N GLU A 100 18.80 1.07 -6.10
CA GLU A 100 18.90 -0.01 -5.12
C GLU A 100 17.54 -0.65 -4.83
N PHE A 101 16.48 0.16 -4.78
CA PHE A 101 15.11 -0.35 -4.64
C PHE A 101 14.67 -1.12 -5.89
N LEU A 102 14.97 -0.63 -7.08
CA LEU A 102 14.60 -1.29 -8.34
C LEU A 102 15.35 -2.62 -8.53
N GLU A 103 16.63 -2.69 -8.19
CA GLU A 103 17.42 -3.94 -8.20
C GLU A 103 16.81 -5.01 -7.27
N ARG A 104 16.13 -4.59 -6.20
CA ARG A 104 15.41 -5.46 -5.26
C ARG A 104 13.94 -5.68 -5.62
N ARG A 105 13.50 -5.23 -6.80
CA ARG A 105 12.11 -5.32 -7.30
C ARG A 105 11.08 -4.56 -6.43
N CYS A 106 11.54 -3.55 -5.68
CA CYS A 106 10.68 -2.70 -4.87
C CYS A 106 10.17 -1.53 -5.74
N CYS A 107 9.13 -1.77 -6.54
CA CYS A 107 8.69 -0.82 -7.57
C CYS A 107 7.70 0.25 -7.07
N ASN A 108 7.10 0.11 -5.88
CA ASN A 108 6.20 1.13 -5.35
C ASN A 108 7.01 2.30 -4.73
N HIS A 109 7.08 3.42 -5.45
CA HIS A 109 7.83 4.61 -5.03
C HIS A 109 7.30 5.24 -3.73
N GLY A 110 5.97 5.24 -3.51
CA GLY A 110 5.36 5.79 -2.31
C GLY A 110 5.79 5.02 -1.06
N ILE A 111 5.75 3.69 -1.12
CA ILE A 111 6.26 2.81 -0.06
C ILE A 111 7.76 3.00 0.14
N ASN A 112 8.54 3.07 -0.93
CA ASN A 112 9.98 3.29 -0.83
C ASN A 112 10.31 4.58 -0.06
N LEU A 113 9.62 5.69 -0.38
CA LEU A 113 9.75 6.96 0.33
C LEU A 113 9.31 6.86 1.79
N LEU A 114 8.19 6.17 2.06
CA LEU A 114 7.70 5.97 3.42
C LEU A 114 8.73 5.26 4.30
N PHE A 115 9.37 4.20 3.81
CA PHE A 115 10.38 3.49 4.61
C PHE A 115 11.63 4.32 4.85
N ILE A 116 12.06 5.15 3.90
CA ILE A 116 13.16 6.10 4.15
C ILE A 116 12.76 7.10 5.23
N PHE A 117 11.52 7.60 5.19
CA PHE A 117 10.99 8.49 6.23
C PHE A 117 11.01 7.80 7.61
N LEU A 118 10.52 6.57 7.71
CA LEU A 118 10.50 5.80 8.97
C LEU A 118 11.92 5.47 9.46
N GLU A 119 12.86 5.20 8.54
CA GLU A 119 14.29 5.02 8.82
C GLU A 119 14.89 6.29 9.45
N GLU A 120 14.65 7.46 8.85
CA GLU A 120 15.12 8.75 9.37
C GLU A 120 14.50 9.11 10.74
N LYS A 121 13.23 8.74 10.95
CA LYS A 121 12.54 8.90 12.24
C LYS A 121 13.01 7.91 13.32
N ARG A 122 13.84 6.92 12.95
CA ARG A 122 14.26 5.79 13.81
C ARG A 122 13.07 4.97 14.34
N GLU A 123 11.99 4.94 13.57
CA GLU A 123 10.80 4.14 13.88
C GLU A 123 10.90 2.71 13.33
N LEU A 124 11.86 2.45 12.45
CA LEU A 124 12.24 1.09 12.08
C LEU A 124 13.15 0.49 13.17
N LEU A 125 12.73 -0.65 13.72
CA LEU A 125 13.51 -1.43 14.69
C LEU A 125 14.80 -1.90 14.03
N SER A 126 15.94 -1.26 14.31
CA SER A 126 17.32 -1.71 14.00
C SER A 126 17.69 -2.06 12.55
N HIS A 127 16.75 -2.02 11.60
CA HIS A 127 16.92 -2.44 10.22
C HIS A 127 16.73 -1.25 9.27
N THR A 128 17.43 -1.30 8.14
CA THR A 128 17.36 -0.27 7.11
C THR A 128 16.10 -0.42 6.25
N ALA A 129 15.70 0.66 5.57
CA ALA A 129 14.62 0.62 4.58
C ALA A 129 14.84 -0.47 3.51
N LEU A 130 16.10 -0.68 3.10
CA LEU A 130 16.48 -1.66 2.06
C LEU A 130 16.36 -3.12 2.51
N GLU A 131 16.40 -3.38 3.82
CA GLU A 131 16.24 -4.71 4.40
C GLU A 131 14.76 -5.05 4.59
N LEU A 132 13.95 -4.10 5.03
CA LEU A 132 12.55 -4.34 5.36
C LEU A 132 11.62 -4.30 4.14
N ILE A 133 11.85 -3.42 3.16
CA ILE A 133 10.94 -3.30 2.02
C ILE A 133 10.81 -4.59 1.21
N PRO A 134 11.89 -5.33 0.89
CA PRO A 134 11.74 -6.60 0.18
C PRO A 134 10.86 -7.59 0.94
N PHE A 135 11.01 -7.68 2.27
CA PHE A 135 10.18 -8.53 3.12
C PHE A 135 8.71 -8.13 3.06
N PHE A 136 8.40 -6.84 3.23
CA PHE A 136 7.01 -6.38 3.14
C PHE A 136 6.46 -6.47 1.72
N THR A 137 7.25 -6.21 0.69
CA THR A 137 6.82 -6.35 -0.71
C THR A 137 6.42 -7.79 -1.01
N ILE A 138 7.20 -8.77 -0.54
CA ILE A 138 6.87 -10.20 -0.72
C ILE A 138 5.68 -10.61 0.14
N LYS A 139 5.63 -10.19 1.41
CA LYS A 139 4.60 -10.62 2.36
C LYS A 139 3.23 -9.97 2.11
N VAL A 140 3.25 -8.67 1.80
CA VAL A 140 2.06 -7.82 1.66
C VAL A 140 1.59 -7.76 0.21
N GLY A 141 2.51 -7.91 -0.74
CA GLY A 141 2.19 -7.89 -2.16
C GLY A 141 1.67 -6.54 -2.67
N PHE A 142 1.84 -5.46 -1.89
CA PHE A 142 1.38 -4.07 -2.13
C PHE A 142 0.40 -3.94 -3.30
N PRO A 143 -0.88 -4.21 -3.06
CA PRO A 143 -1.81 -4.58 -4.13
C PRO A 143 -2.21 -3.43 -5.06
N PHE A 144 -1.90 -2.16 -4.75
CA PHE A 144 -2.23 -1.05 -5.66
C PHE A 144 -1.12 -0.70 -6.63
N VAL A 145 -1.53 -0.51 -7.87
CA VAL A 145 -0.80 0.25 -8.88
C VAL A 145 -1.51 1.56 -9.14
N LYS A 146 -0.79 2.53 -9.72
CA LYS A 146 -1.26 3.91 -9.95
C LYS A 146 -2.61 4.03 -10.69
N ASN A 147 -3.07 2.98 -11.38
CA ASN A 147 -4.30 3.00 -12.17
C ASN A 147 -5.54 2.54 -11.40
N ASP A 148 -5.40 1.99 -10.19
CA ASP A 148 -6.52 1.34 -9.48
C ASP A 148 -7.54 2.34 -8.90
N TYR A 149 -7.21 3.63 -8.85
CA TYR A 149 -8.09 4.68 -8.35
C TYR A 149 -9.44 4.76 -9.08
N HIS A 150 -9.43 4.58 -10.41
CA HIS A 150 -10.66 4.63 -11.21
C HIS A 150 -11.63 3.51 -10.84
N PHE A 151 -11.09 2.35 -10.47
CA PHE A 151 -11.88 1.18 -10.11
C PHE A 151 -12.62 1.41 -8.78
N TYR A 152 -11.93 1.96 -7.78
CA TYR A 152 -12.50 2.17 -6.45
C TYR A 152 -13.37 3.43 -6.31
N GLN A 153 -13.28 4.38 -7.24
CA GLN A 153 -14.20 5.52 -7.33
C GLN A 153 -15.61 5.13 -7.79
N LEU A 154 -15.76 3.99 -8.46
CA LEU A 154 -17.04 3.50 -8.98
C LEU A 154 -17.81 2.63 -7.99
N LEU A 155 -17.20 2.29 -6.84
CA LEU A 155 -17.90 1.57 -5.79
C LEU A 155 -18.90 2.50 -5.10
N PRO A 156 -20.19 2.17 -5.05
CA PRO A 156 -21.16 2.94 -4.29
C PRO A 156 -20.86 2.68 -2.80
N PHE A 157 -20.48 3.74 -2.10
CA PHE A 157 -20.33 3.75 -0.65
C PHE A 157 -21.62 4.29 -0.02
#